data_AF-A0A9N8MZE3-F1
#
_entry.id   AF-A0A9N8MZE3-F1
#
_cell.length_a   1.000
_cell.length_b   1.000
_cell.length_c   1.000
_cell.angle_alpha   90.00
_cell.angle_beta   90.00
_cell.angle_gamma   90.00
#
_symmetry.space_group_name_H-M   'P 1'
#
loop_
_entity.id
_entity.type
_entity.pdbx_description
1 polymer ?
#
loop_
_entity_poly.entity_id
_entity_poly.type
_entity_poly.pdbx_seq_one_letter_code
_entity_poly.pdbx_strand_id
1 'polypeptide(L)' 'MELWIQPCARCADLYGQPATAAPHDDLTLNGVGAVKDARAEEHYTCVRCGGVFARILAGPPMRQNWMLLNAGQH' A
#
# COMPACT_ATOMS: atom_id res chain seq x y z
N MET A 1 -11.03 -4.50 15.54
CA MET A 1 -11.57 -5.15 14.33
C MET A 1 -10.37 -5.63 13.54
N GLU A 2 -10.02 -6.89 13.70
CA GLU A 2 -8.85 -7.49 13.05
C GLU A 2 -9.30 -7.91 11.66
N LEU A 3 -8.98 -7.08 10.65
CA LEU A 3 -9.18 -7.46 9.27
C LEU A 3 -8.11 -8.51 8.94
N TRP A 4 -8.47 -9.79 9.10
CA TRP A 4 -7.65 -10.90 8.62
C TRP A 4 -7.90 -11.11 7.14
N ILE A 5 -7.19 -10.36 6.31
CA ILE A 5 -7.06 -10.70 4.90
C ILE A 5 -5.79 -11.54 4.73
N GLN A 6 -5.90 -12.65 4.02
CA GLN A 6 -4.72 -13.37 3.53
C GLN A 6 -4.28 -12.70 2.23
N PRO A 7 -3.13 -12.00 2.18
CA PRO A 7 -2.66 -11.38 0.96
C PRO A 7 -2.35 -12.45 -0.09
N CYS A 8 -2.68 -12.18 -1.35
CA CYS A 8 -2.19 -13.01 -2.44
C CYS A 8 -0.66 -12.88 -2.56
N ALA A 9 0.01 -13.83 -3.21
CA ALA A 9 1.47 -13.84 -3.32
C ALA A 9 2.05 -12.52 -3.84
N ARG A 10 1.39 -11.87 -4.81
CA ARG A 10 1.82 -10.56 -5.35
C ARG A 10 1.70 -9.42 -4.34
N CYS A 11 0.64 -9.40 -3.54
CA CYS A 11 0.48 -8.42 -2.47
C CYS A 11 1.48 -8.66 -1.32
N ALA A 12 1.75 -9.93 -0.99
CA ALA A 12 2.74 -10.28 0.02
C ALA A 12 4.17 -9.87 -0.41
N ASP A 13 4.50 -10.02 -1.69
CA ASP A 13 5.78 -9.59 -2.27
C ASP A 13 5.92 -8.06 -2.31
N LEU A 14 4.82 -7.36 -2.61
CA LEU A 14 4.80 -5.90 -2.67
C LEU A 14 4.91 -5.24 -1.27
N TYR A 15 4.42 -5.90 -0.23
CA TYR A 15 4.47 -5.38 1.12
C TYR A 15 5.92 -5.14 1.59
N GLY A 16 6.21 -3.92 2.05
CA GLY A 16 7.54 -3.50 2.49
C GLY A 16 8.48 -3.08 1.35
N GLN A 17 8.09 -3.23 0.09
CA GLN A 17 8.87 -2.75 -1.06
C GLN A 17 8.94 -1.22 -1.09
N PRO A 18 9.98 -0.63 -1.71
CA PRO A 18 10.05 0.82 -1.93
C PRO A 18 8.84 1.34 -2.71
N ALA A 19 8.40 2.57 -2.44
CA ALA A 19 7.26 3.19 -3.12
C ALA A 19 7.49 3.40 -4.64
N THR A 20 8.75 3.31 -5.09
CA THR A 20 9.12 3.31 -6.51
C THR A 20 8.78 2.00 -7.22
N ALA A 21 8.55 0.90 -6.49
CA ALA A 21 8.05 -0.34 -7.06
C ALA A 21 6.65 -0.09 -7.65
N ALA A 22 6.45 -0.54 -8.88
CA ALA A 22 5.19 -0.36 -9.58
C ALA A 22 4.09 -1.21 -8.92
N PRO A 23 2.84 -0.71 -8.85
CA PRO A 23 1.70 -1.56 -8.50
C PRO A 23 1.56 -2.68 -9.52
N HIS A 24 1.22 -3.87 -9.05
CA HIS A 24 0.84 -4.97 -9.94
C HIS A 24 -0.59 -4.77 -10.48
N ASP A 25 -0.96 -5.46 -11.56
CA ASP A 25 -2.22 -5.22 -12.29
C ASP A 25 -3.50 -5.36 -11.45
N ASP A 26 -3.51 -6.22 -10.42
CA ASP A 26 -4.69 -6.37 -9.55
C ASP A 26 -4.89 -5.21 -8.56
N LEU A 27 -3.98 -4.23 -8.47
CA LEU A 27 -4.10 -3.08 -7.56
C LEU A 27 -4.78 -1.91 -8.26
N THR A 28 -5.97 -1.57 -7.78
CA THR A 28 -6.71 -0.41 -8.24
C THR A 28 -6.40 0.79 -7.35
N LEU A 29 -6.03 1.93 -7.94
CA LEU A 29 -5.86 3.19 -7.22
C LEU A 29 -7.23 3.71 -6.79
N ASN A 30 -7.44 3.83 -5.49
CA ASN A 30 -8.69 4.35 -4.91
C ASN A 30 -8.64 5.87 -4.73
N GLY A 31 -7.45 6.43 -4.48
CA GLY A 31 -7.30 7.86 -4.27
C GLY A 31 -5.89 8.27 -3.90
N VAL A 32 -5.61 9.55 -4.11
CA VAL A 32 -4.35 10.20 -3.75
C VAL A 32 -4.63 11.21 -2.64
N GLY A 33 -3.94 11.08 -1.52
CA GLY A 33 -3.97 11.99 -0.39
C GLY A 33 -2.73 12.87 -0.35
N ALA A 34 -2.91 14.15 -0.05
CA ALA A 34 -1.81 15.01 0.36
C ALA A 34 -1.95 15.27 1.87
N VAL A 35 -1.06 14.70 2.68
CA VAL A 35 -1.04 15.00 4.13
C VAL A 35 -0.15 16.22 4.34
N LYS A 36 -0.80 17.35 4.66
CA LYS A 36 -0.22 18.68 4.99
C LYS A 36 1.08 18.97 4.24
N ASP A 37 0.91 19.47 3.02
CA ASP A 37 1.89 20.21 2.22
C ASP A 37 3.16 19.49 1.73
N ALA A 38 3.42 18.22 2.10
CA ALA A 38 4.64 17.54 1.64
C ALA A 38 4.57 16.03 1.43
N ARG A 39 3.55 15.32 1.95
CA ARG A 39 3.44 13.87 1.76
C ARG A 39 2.33 13.54 0.79
N ALA A 40 2.71 13.16 -0.43
CA ALA A 40 1.83 12.49 -1.36
C ALA A 40 1.75 11.01 -0.96
N GLU A 41 0.53 10.55 -0.70
CA GLU A 41 0.21 9.16 -0.39
C GLU A 41 -0.83 8.66 -1.38
N GLU A 42 -0.66 7.45 -1.88
CA GLU A 42 -1.63 6.82 -2.76
C GLU A 42 -2.20 5.57 -2.09
N HIS A 43 -3.52 5.46 -2.13
CA HIS A 43 -4.26 4.34 -1.58
C HIS A 43 -4.71 3.40 -2.69
N TYR A 44 -4.45 2.12 -2.52
CA TYR A 44 -4.81 1.08 -3.48
C TYR A 44 -5.61 -0.04 -2.82
N THR A 45 -6.47 -0.70 -3.60
CA THR A 45 -7.13 -1.93 -3.19
C THR A 45 -6.88 -3.00 -4.23
N CYS A 46 -6.41 -4.16 -3.77
CA CYS A 46 -6.26 -5.34 -4.58
C CYS A 46 -7.65 -5.96 -4.83
N VAL A 47 -8.07 -6.03 -6.09
CA VAL A 47 -9.38 -6.61 -6.46
C VAL A 47 -9.41 -8.13 -6.25
N ARG A 48 -8.24 -8.77 -6.17
CA ARG A 48 -8.12 -10.23 -6.04
C ARG A 48 -8.26 -10.72 -4.60
N CYS A 49 -7.61 -10.07 -3.64
CA CYS A 49 -7.62 -10.50 -2.23
C CYS A 49 -8.24 -9.47 -1.27
N GLY A 50 -8.64 -8.30 -1.76
CA GLY A 50 -9.17 -7.22 -0.92
C GLY A 50 -8.12 -6.50 -0.07
N GLY A 51 -6.82 -6.73 -0.32
CA GLY A 51 -5.74 -6.05 0.38
C GLY A 51 -5.75 -4.55 0.10
N VAL A 52 -5.69 -3.73 1.15
CA VAL A 52 -5.68 -2.28 1.09
C VAL A 52 -4.26 -1.81 1.36
N PHE A 53 -3.68 -1.14 0.38
CA PHE A 53 -2.32 -0.62 0.44
C PHE A 53 -2.32 0.90 0.51
N ALA A 54 -1.31 1.43 1.18
CA ALA A 54 -0.86 2.81 0.98
C ALA A 54 0.60 2.79 0.53
N ARG A 55 0.97 3.69 -0.38
CA ARG A 55 2.38 4.00 -0.65
C ARG A 55 2.62 5.49 -0.44
N ILE A 56 3.74 5.81 0.20
CA ILE A 56 4.15 7.19 0.44
C ILE A 56 5.17 7.59 -0.64
N LEU A 57 4.80 8.52 -1.51
CA LEU A 57 5.65 9.00 -2.60
C LEU A 57 6.61 10.12 -2.19
N ALA A 58 6.25 10.89 -1.16
CA ALA A 58 7.04 12.05 -0.73
C ALA A 58 7.22 12.08 0.78
N GLY A 59 8.42 12.46 1.23
CA GLY A 59 8.85 12.43 2.63
C GLY A 59 10.19 11.71 2.81
N PRO A 60 10.61 11.42 4.06
CA PRO A 60 11.88 10.73 4.32
C PRO A 60 11.94 9.38 3.59
N PRO A 61 13.06 9.03 2.93
CA PRO A 61 13.18 7.80 2.12
C PRO A 61 12.83 6.52 2.90
N MET A 62 13.15 6.49 4.20
CA MET A 62 12.83 5.35 5.08
C MET A 62 11.33 5.09 5.24
N ARG A 63 10.47 6.04 4.86
CA ARG A 63 9.00 5.91 4.91
C ARG A 63 8.37 5.77 3.53
N GLN A 64 9.16 5.81 2.46
CA GLN A 64 8.66 5.67 1.09
C GLN A 64 8.58 4.19 0.73
N ASN A 65 7.62 3.48 1.33
CA ASN A 65 7.39 2.06 1.09
C ASN A 65 5.90 1.76 0.89
N TRP A 66 5.64 0.55 0.42
CA TRP A 66 4.31 -0.04 0.33
C TRP A 66 3.92 -0.62 1.69
N MET A 67 2.83 -0.11 2.25
CA MET A 67 2.27 -0.54 3.52
C MET A 67 0.92 -1.21 3.27
N LEU A 68 0.75 -2.41 3.83
CA LEU A 68 -0.52 -3.11 3.84
C LEU A 68 -1.29 -2.72 5.10
N LEU A 69 -2.44 -2.05 4.93
CA LEU A 69 -3.18 -1.43 6.03
C LEU A 69 -4.18 -2.38 6.71
N ASN A 70 -4.59 -3.42 6.01
CA ASN A 70 -5.66 -4.33 6.45
C ASN A 70 -5.23 -5.80 6.51
N ALA A 71 -3.93 -6.08 6.64
CA ALA A 71 -3.44 -7.36 7.11
C ALA A 71 -2.82 -7.16 8.50
N GLY A 72 -3.13 -8.06 9.44
CA GLY A 72 -2.58 -7.98 10.80
C GLY A 72 -1.05 -7.93 10.76
N GLN A 73 -0.46 -6.86 11.32
CA GLN A 73 0.96 -6.82 11.66
C GLN A 73 1.17 -7.79 12.84
N HIS A 74 1.89 -8.89 12.61
CA HIS A 74 2.40 -9.75 13.67
C HIS A 74 3.80 -9.27 14.05
#